data_AF-A0A258RK99-F1
#
_entry.id   AF-A0A258RK99-F1
#
_cell.length_a   1.000
_cell.length_b   1.000
_cell.length_c   1.000
_cell.angle_alpha   90.00
_cell.angle_beta   90.00
_cell.angle_gamma   90.00
#
_symmetry.space_group_name_H-M   'P 1'
#
loop_
_entity.id
_entity.type
_entity.pdbx_description
1 polymer ?
#
loop_
_entity_poly.entity_id
_entity_poly.type
_entity_poly.pdbx_seq_one_letter_code
_entity_poly.pdbx_strand_id
1 'polypeptide(L)'
;EGTDWDQYGVGKYEKCSNCMVHCGFEGTAATDAIRNPLKMFTVGRKGIRTEGPMAPDIDISNARKAEDVHSTHVERELERIKNADPEGYKRVQRAA
;
A
#
# COMPACT_ATOMS: atom_id res chain seq x y z
N GLU A 1 -19.23 5.71 -1.04
CA GLU A 1 -17.86 5.35 -0.63
C GLU A 1 -17.82 5.28 0.88
N GLY A 2 -17.16 4.26 1.46
CA GLY A 2 -17.16 3.98 2.90
C GLY A 2 -15.85 3.37 3.41
N THR A 3 -14.77 3.52 2.64
CA THR A 3 -13.44 3.06 3.02
C THR A 3 -12.89 4.01 4.08
N ASP A 4 -12.54 3.48 5.26
CA ASP A 4 -11.83 4.24 6.29
C ASP A 4 -10.36 4.39 5.91
N TRP A 5 -10.06 5.43 5.14
CA TRP A 5 -8.71 5.74 4.66
C TRP A 5 -7.71 6.00 5.79
N ASP A 6 -8.18 6.34 6.99
CA ASP A 6 -7.32 6.57 8.14
C ASP A 6 -6.67 5.27 8.67
N GLN A 7 -7.12 4.09 8.24
CA GLN A 7 -6.49 2.82 8.57
C GLN A 7 -5.30 2.45 7.67
N TYR A 8 -5.05 3.23 6.61
CA TYR A 8 -4.06 2.89 5.58
C TYR A 8 -2.87 3.85 5.61
N GLY A 9 -1.70 3.33 5.21
CA GLY A 9 -0.44 4.09 5.19
C GLY A 9 0.68 3.43 6.00
N VAL A 10 1.90 3.93 5.80
CA VAL A 10 3.10 3.42 6.50
C VAL A 10 2.93 3.62 8.01
N GLY A 11 3.19 2.58 8.80
CA GLY A 11 3.01 2.57 10.25
C GLY A 11 1.57 2.32 10.74
N LYS A 12 0.57 2.35 9.84
CA LYS A 12 -0.83 2.05 10.16
C LYS A 12 -1.24 0.63 9.80
N TYR A 13 -0.81 0.14 8.64
CA TYR A 13 -1.15 -1.20 8.15
C TYR A 13 0.10 -1.95 7.69
N GLU A 14 0.22 -3.22 8.11
CA GLU A 14 1.36 -4.08 7.79
C GLU A 14 1.58 -4.22 6.27
N LYS A 15 0.51 -4.26 5.46
CA LYS A 15 0.63 -4.32 3.99
C LYS A 15 1.16 -3.03 3.36
N CYS A 16 1.21 -1.93 4.13
CA CYS A 16 1.75 -0.65 3.71
C CYS A 16 3.18 -0.41 4.24
N SER A 17 3.79 -1.39 4.90
CA SER A 17 5.13 -1.26 5.51
C SER A 17 6.25 -1.18 4.47
N ASN A 18 6.10 -1.88 3.34
CA ASN A 18 7.10 -1.95 2.29
C ASN A 18 6.66 -1.08 1.11
N CYS A 19 7.39 0.02 0.88
CA CYS A 19 7.31 0.99 -0.22
C CYS A 19 5.94 1.10 -0.90
N MET A 20 5.20 2.17 -0.60
CA MET A 20 3.90 2.53 -1.21
C MET A 20 3.86 2.25 -2.73
N VAL A 21 3.42 1.04 -3.12
CA VAL A 21 3.72 0.38 -4.41
C VAL A 21 3.20 1.14 -5.63
N HIS A 22 2.29 2.09 -5.43
CA HIS A 22 1.64 2.83 -6.52
C HIS A 22 2.35 4.13 -6.91
N CYS A 23 2.82 4.95 -5.96
CA CYS A 23 3.41 6.27 -6.23
C CYS A 23 4.59 6.65 -5.31
N GLY A 24 5.06 5.72 -4.48
CA GLY A 24 6.08 6.01 -3.47
C GLY A 24 5.65 7.18 -2.57
N PHE A 25 6.62 8.05 -2.25
CA PHE A 25 6.39 9.24 -1.42
C PHE A 25 6.21 10.53 -2.24
N GLU A 26 6.12 10.44 -3.56
CA GLU A 26 6.13 11.60 -4.46
C GLU A 26 4.95 12.54 -4.20
N GLY A 27 3.74 12.01 -4.06
CA GLY A 27 2.54 12.80 -3.77
C GLY A 27 2.60 13.50 -2.40
N THR A 28 3.11 12.79 -1.39
CA THR A 28 3.32 13.37 -0.06
C THR A 28 4.41 14.44 -0.08
N ALA A 29 5.49 14.25 -0.85
CA ALA A 29 6.56 15.23 -1.03
C ALA A 29 6.07 16.50 -1.75
N ALA A 30 5.26 16.35 -2.81
CA ALA A 30 4.65 17.48 -3.50
C ALA A 30 3.72 18.27 -2.56
N THR A 31 2.90 17.56 -1.79
CA THR A 31 2.00 18.17 -0.80
C THR A 31 2.78 18.90 0.30
N ASP A 32 3.86 18.30 0.80
CA ASP A 32 4.75 18.91 1.79
C ASP A 32 5.43 20.18 1.24
N ALA A 33 5.89 20.15 -0.02
CA ALA A 33 6.50 21.31 -0.66
C ALA A 33 5.52 22.49 -0.80
N ILE A 34 4.25 22.21 -1.12
CA ILE A 34 3.19 23.23 -1.21
C ILE A 34 2.87 23.79 0.19
N ARG A 35 2.75 22.92 1.20
CA ARG A 35 2.41 23.33 2.58
C ARG A 35 3.55 24.05 3.30
N ASN A 36 4.79 23.72 2.98
CA ASN A 36 6.00 24.21 3.65
C ASN A 36 6.97 24.90 2.65
N PRO A 37 6.61 26.06 2.08
CA PRO A 37 7.39 26.70 1.01
C PRO A 37 8.80 27.13 1.45
N LEU A 38 8.98 27.52 2.72
CA LEU A 38 10.31 27.89 3.27
C LEU A 38 11.26 26.69 3.35
N LYS A 39 10.73 25.49 3.64
CA LYS A 39 11.50 24.25 3.62
C LYS A 39 11.95 23.95 2.20
N MET A 40 11.05 24.06 1.23
CA MET A 40 11.37 23.85 -0.19
C MET A 40 12.39 24.87 -0.70
N PHE A 41 12.28 26.14 -0.33
CA PHE A 41 13.28 27.17 -0.67
C PHE A 41 14.67 26.83 -0.12
N THR A 42 14.73 26.34 1.12
CA THR A 42 15.99 25.93 1.75
C THR A 42 16.63 24.75 1.01
N VAL A 43 15.83 23.75 0.61
CA VAL A 43 16.29 22.63 -0.21
C VAL A 43 16.75 23.09 -1.58
N GLY A 44 16.00 23.98 -2.26
CA GLY A 44 16.39 24.54 -3.55
C GLY A 44 17.70 25.34 -3.50
N ARG A 45 17.99 26.01 -2.39
CA ARG A 45 19.23 26.78 -2.20
C ARG A 45 20.43 25.91 -1.79
N LYS A 46 20.23 24.93 -0.92
CA LYS A 46 21.32 24.10 -0.35
C LYS A 46 21.56 22.80 -1.12
N GLY A 47 20.62 22.38 -1.96
CA GLY A 47 20.62 21.08 -2.61
C GLY A 47 20.11 19.96 -1.69
N ILE A 48 19.96 18.77 -2.27
CA ILE A 48 19.59 17.55 -1.55
C ILE A 48 20.83 17.03 -0.82
N ARG A 49 20.67 16.63 0.44
CA ARG A 49 21.74 16.00 1.22
C ARG A 49 22.01 14.59 0.67
N THR A 50 23.23 14.36 0.19
CA THR A 50 23.68 13.06 -0.35
C THR A 50 24.66 12.31 0.54
N GLU A 51 25.10 12.92 1.65
CA GLU A 51 26.10 12.36 2.56
C GLU A 51 25.58 12.27 4.01
N GLY A 52 26.18 11.35 4.78
CA GLY A 52 25.83 11.08 6.17
C GLY A 52 24.75 10.01 6.36
N PRO A 53 24.36 9.72 7.61
CA PRO A 53 23.35 8.70 7.88
C PRO A 53 21.98 9.13 7.32
N MET A 54 21.26 8.17 6.74
CA MET A 54 19.88 8.35 6.29
C MET A 54 19.00 8.81 7.46
N ALA A 55 17.90 9.49 7.14
CA ALA A 55 16.90 9.79 8.16
C ALA A 55 16.37 8.47 8.73
N PRO A 56 16.09 8.40 10.04
CA PRO A 56 15.53 7.19 10.63
C PRO A 56 14.18 6.88 9.98
N ASP A 57 13.94 5.59 9.74
CA ASP A 57 12.65 5.12 9.26
C ASP A 57 11.56 5.35 10.32
N ILE A 58 10.31 5.44 9.85
CA ILE A 58 9.15 5.55 10.74
C ILE A 58 9.00 4.27 11.57
N ASP A 59 8.63 4.42 12.84
CA ASP A 59 8.30 3.27 13.69
C ASP A 59 7.02 2.59 13.17
N ILE A 60 7.17 1.35 12.72
CA ILE A 60 6.08 0.50 12.19
C ILE A 60 5.65 -0.59 13.18
N SER A 61 6.20 -0.62 14.39
CA SER A 61 5.93 -1.66 15.38
C SER A 61 4.45 -1.77 15.78
N ASN A 62 3.72 -0.66 15.68
CA ASN A 62 2.30 -0.55 16.02
C ASN A 62 1.35 -0.72 14.80
N ALA A 63 1.87 -1.09 13.64
CA ALA A 63 1.04 -1.29 12.45
C ALA A 63 0.03 -2.43 12.66
N ARG A 64 -1.21 -2.22 12.24
CA ARG A 64 -2.27 -3.24 12.21
C ARG A 64 -1.81 -4.42 11.35
N LYS A 65 -1.99 -5.64 11.86
CA LYS A 65 -1.65 -6.87 11.14
C LYS A 65 -2.44 -7.02 9.84
N ALA A 66 -1.80 -7.60 8.84
CA ALA A 66 -2.41 -8.05 7.60
C ALA A 66 -3.38 -9.21 7.87
N GLU A 67 -4.63 -9.03 7.46
CA GLU A 67 -5.55 -10.16 7.30
C GLU A 67 -5.25 -10.88 5.99
N ASP A 68 -5.00 -12.18 6.08
CA ASP A 68 -4.90 -13.06 4.92
C ASP A 68 -6.28 -13.60 4.55
N VAL A 69 -6.87 -12.99 3.52
CA VAL A 69 -8.21 -13.31 3.02
C VAL A 69 -8.15 -14.02 1.67
N HIS A 70 -6.96 -14.43 1.22
CA HIS A 70 -6.78 -14.99 -0.13
C HIS A 70 -7.62 -16.25 -0.33
N SER A 71 -7.43 -17.27 0.52
CA SER A 71 -8.13 -18.56 0.38
C SER A 71 -9.65 -18.39 0.46
N THR A 72 -10.14 -17.61 1.43
CA THR A 72 -11.58 -17.34 1.57
C THR A 72 -12.16 -16.64 0.34
N HIS A 73 -11.42 -15.72 -0.27
CA HIS A 73 -11.85 -15.08 -1.50
C HIS A 73 -11.88 -16.06 -2.67
N VAL A 74 -10.81 -16.86 -2.85
CA VAL A 74 -10.73 -17.87 -3.91
C VAL A 74 -11.86 -18.88 -3.79
N GLU A 75 -12.08 -19.45 -2.61
CA GLU A 75 -13.15 -20.41 -2.33
C GLU A 75 -14.53 -19.82 -2.66
N ARG A 76 -14.82 -18.61 -2.17
CA ARG A 76 -16.08 -17.91 -2.42
C ARG A 76 -16.33 -17.65 -3.91
N GLU A 77 -15.31 -17.23 -4.66
CA GLU A 77 -15.47 -16.99 -6.10
C GLU A 77 -15.59 -18.31 -6.88
N LEU A 78 -14.87 -19.38 -6.47
CA LEU A 78 -15.01 -20.71 -7.07
C LEU A 78 -16.41 -21.30 -6.86
N GLU A 79 -17.00 -21.11 -5.69
CA GLU A 79 -18.40 -21.52 -5.42
C GLU A 79 -19.39 -20.76 -6.30
N ARG A 80 -19.20 -19.45 -6.50
CA ARG A 80 -20.03 -18.66 -7.41
C ARG A 80 -19.94 -19.16 -8.85
N ILE A 81 -18.71 -19.47 -9.31
CA ILE A 81 -18.49 -20.03 -10.65
C ILE A 81 -19.16 -21.40 -10.76
N LYS A 82 -19.04 -22.27 -9.75
CA LYS A 82 -19.69 -23.60 -9.73
C LYS A 82 -21.21 -23.50 -9.93
N ASN A 83 -21.85 -22.52 -9.31
CA ASN A 83 -23.29 -22.32 -9.41
C ASN A 83 -23.73 -21.66 -10.73
N ALA A 84 -22.91 -20.78 -11.31
CA ALA A 84 -23.24 -20.02 -12.52
C ALA A 84 -22.79 -20.70 -13.84
N ASP A 85 -21.61 -21.32 -13.85
CA ASP A 85 -21.02 -22.04 -14.98
C ASP A 85 -20.32 -23.34 -14.50
N PRO A 86 -21.08 -24.45 -14.38
CA PRO A 86 -20.53 -25.74 -13.97
C PRO A 86 -19.43 -26.28 -14.90
N GLU A 87 -19.48 -25.96 -16.20
CA GLU A 87 -18.45 -26.37 -17.16
C GLU A 87 -17.18 -25.52 -17.01
N GLY A 88 -17.32 -24.23 -16.71
CA GLY A 88 -16.22 -23.34 -16.33
C GLY A 88 -15.51 -23.78 -15.07
N TYR A 89 -16.25 -24.17 -14.03
CA TYR A 89 -15.68 -24.72 -12.81
C TYR A 89 -14.81 -25.97 -13.08
N LYS A 90 -15.31 -26.91 -13.90
CA LYS A 90 -14.55 -28.11 -14.30
C LYS A 90 -13.27 -27.77 -15.06
N ARG A 91 -13.27 -26.71 -15.88
CA ARG A 91 -12.05 -26.25 -16.59
C ARG A 91 -11.00 -25.72 -15.62
N VAL A 92 -11.41 -24.90 -14.65
CA VAL A 92 -10.51 -24.33 -13.64
C VAL A 92 -9.90 -25.43 -12.75
N GLN A 93 -10.70 -26.40 -12.30
CA GLN A 93 -10.20 -27.53 -11.50
C GLN A 93 -9.20 -28.43 -12.23
N ARG A 94 -9.25 -28.51 -13.56
CA ARG A 94 -8.31 -29.33 -14.35
C ARG A 94 -6.97 -28.63 -14.61
N ALA A 95 -6.91 -27.30 -14.42
CA ALA A 95 -5.73 -26.48 -14.70
C ALA A 95 -4.91 -26.18 -13.43
N ALA A 96 -5.50 -26.35 -12.25
CA ALA A 96 -4.84 -26.28 -10.94
C ALA A 96 -4.18 -27.61 -10.60
#